data_AF-A0A7V8Z5W8-F1
#
_entry.id   AF-A0A7V8Z5W8-F1
#
_cell.length_a   1.000
_cell.length_b   1.000
_cell.length_c   1.000
_cell.angle_alpha   90.00
_cell.angle_beta   90.00
_cell.angle_gamma   90.00
#
_symmetry.space_group_name_H-M   'P 1'
#
loop_
_entity.id
_entity.type
_entity.pdbx_description
1 polymer ?
#
loop_
_entity_poly.entity_id
_entity_poly.type
_entity_poly.pdbx_seq_one_letter_code
_entity_poly.pdbx_strand_id
1 'polypeptide(L)'
;MTGERAALRQPRRRPRRGILVGLVLVGLVGAVLGGVFPFRQMFAHHRQVDAAEQQLADLVAGNQQLEEEISTLRTSTEIERIAREQFGLVRPGEVGYTMEPLPDTAKQSVIPEVVEVAEDEEPSDSWWQGVWDFLTGRDLEPDG
;
A
#
# COMPACT_ATOMS: atom_id res chain seq x y z
N MET A 1 -4.01 -80.76 -66.77
CA MET A 1 -3.98 -79.47 -67.50
C MET A 1 -4.58 -78.41 -66.59
N THR A 2 -3.75 -77.87 -65.70
CA THR A 2 -4.10 -76.88 -64.68
C THR A 2 -3.74 -75.50 -65.20
N GLY A 3 -4.76 -74.70 -65.55
CA GLY A 3 -4.59 -73.30 -65.89
C GLY A 3 -4.63 -72.43 -64.64
N GLU A 4 -3.49 -71.84 -64.31
CA GLU A 4 -3.29 -70.82 -63.27
C GLU A 4 -4.31 -69.67 -63.38
N ARG A 5 -5.09 -69.47 -62.32
CA ARG A 5 -5.89 -68.26 -62.15
C ARG A 5 -4.98 -67.17 -61.58
N ALA A 6 -4.53 -66.29 -62.48
CA ALA A 6 -3.87 -65.05 -62.11
C ALA A 6 -4.82 -64.18 -61.27
N ALA A 7 -4.60 -64.16 -59.96
CA ALA A 7 -5.32 -63.30 -59.03
C ALA A 7 -4.86 -61.84 -59.24
N LEU A 8 -5.72 -61.04 -59.86
CA LEU A 8 -5.56 -59.60 -59.97
C LEU A 8 -5.60 -58.97 -58.56
N ARG A 9 -4.43 -58.68 -57.99
CA ARG A 9 -4.31 -57.85 -56.78
C ARG A 9 -4.70 -56.42 -57.12
N GLN A 10 -5.94 -56.04 -56.81
CA GLN A 10 -6.38 -54.66 -56.86
C GLN A 10 -5.68 -53.81 -55.77
N PRO A 11 -5.30 -52.55 -56.07
CA PRO A 11 -4.65 -51.69 -55.10
C PRO A 11 -5.66 -51.24 -54.03
N ARG A 12 -5.39 -51.59 -52.78
CA ARG A 12 -6.14 -51.04 -51.63
C ARG A 12 -5.82 -49.55 -51.48
N ARG A 13 -6.52 -48.71 -52.24
CA ARG A 13 -6.55 -47.26 -52.00
C ARG A 13 -7.44 -46.97 -50.81
N ARG A 14 -6.87 -46.97 -49.61
CA ARG A 14 -7.41 -46.21 -48.48
C ARG A 14 -6.30 -45.54 -47.68
N PRO A 15 -5.90 -44.31 -48.06
CA PRO A 15 -5.27 -43.43 -47.07
C PRO A 15 -5.98 -42.07 -46.92
N ARG A 16 -7.05 -41.79 -47.68
CA ARG A 16 -7.71 -40.48 -47.60
C ARG A 16 -8.48 -40.26 -46.29
N ARG A 17 -9.12 -41.32 -45.76
CA ARG A 17 -9.85 -41.24 -44.48
C ARG A 17 -8.92 -41.08 -43.28
N GLY A 18 -7.76 -41.75 -43.29
CA GLY A 18 -6.75 -41.60 -42.22
C GLY A 18 -6.13 -40.20 -42.20
N ILE A 19 -5.85 -39.62 -43.38
CA ILE A 19 -5.34 -38.25 -43.49
C ILE A 19 -6.39 -37.24 -43.01
N LEU A 20 -7.66 -37.42 -43.39
CA LEU A 20 -8.75 -36.56 -42.92
C LEU A 20 -8.93 -36.62 -41.40
N VAL A 21 -8.91 -37.82 -40.82
CA VAL A 21 -8.99 -38.00 -39.35
C VAL A 21 -7.80 -37.35 -38.65
N GLY A 22 -6.59 -37.51 -39.21
CA GLY A 22 -5.38 -36.86 -38.69
C GLY A 22 -5.47 -35.33 -38.74
N LEU A 23 -5.94 -34.75 -39.85
CA LEU A 23 -6.14 -33.30 -39.97
C LEU A 23 -7.19 -32.76 -39.01
N VAL A 24 -8.29 -33.48 -38.80
CA VAL A 24 -9.32 -33.10 -37.82
C VAL A 24 -8.77 -33.14 -36.40
N LEU A 25 -7.98 -34.16 -36.06
CA LEU A 25 -7.33 -34.27 -34.74
C LEU A 25 -6.33 -33.14 -34.51
N VAL A 26 -5.47 -32.85 -35.49
CA VAL A 26 -4.50 -31.76 -35.41
C VAL A 26 -5.21 -30.40 -35.31
N GLY A 27 -6.29 -30.20 -36.08
CA GLY A 27 -7.12 -29.00 -35.98
C GLY A 27 -7.79 -28.85 -34.61
N LEU A 28 -8.30 -29.94 -34.03
CA LEU A 28 -8.92 -29.94 -32.71
C LEU A 28 -7.88 -29.66 -31.61
N VAL A 29 -6.70 -30.28 -31.68
CA VAL A 29 -5.58 -30.00 -30.77
C VAL A 29 -5.12 -28.54 -30.91
N GLY A 30 -5.00 -28.04 -32.14
CA GLY A 30 -4.67 -26.63 -32.41
C GLY A 30 -5.74 -25.66 -31.88
N ALA A 31 -7.02 -26.01 -31.97
CA ALA A 31 -8.12 -25.22 -31.42
C ALA A 31 -8.16 -25.24 -29.89
N VAL A 32 -7.83 -26.38 -29.26
CA VAL A 32 -7.73 -26.49 -27.79
C VAL A 32 -6.51 -25.70 -27.30
N LEU A 33 -5.35 -25.87 -27.93
CA LEU A 33 -4.13 -25.15 -27.55
C LEU A 33 -4.23 -23.64 -27.86
N GLY A 34 -4.85 -23.27 -28.98
CA GLY A 34 -5.06 -21.88 -29.40
C GLY A 34 -6.23 -21.19 -28.69
N GLY A 35 -7.25 -21.94 -28.26
CA GLY A 35 -8.44 -21.41 -27.59
C GLY A 35 -8.26 -21.19 -26.08
N VAL A 36 -7.32 -21.89 -25.44
CA VAL A 36 -7.05 -21.76 -24.00
C VAL A 36 -6.20 -20.53 -23.66
N PHE A 37 -5.50 -19.93 -24.63
CA PHE A 37 -4.53 -18.86 -24.38
C PHE A 37 -5.04 -17.39 -24.48
N PRO A 38 -5.99 -16.99 -25.36
CA PRO A 38 -6.33 -15.57 -25.53
C PRO A 38 -7.32 -15.02 -24.48
N PHE A 39 -8.01 -15.86 -23.71
CA PHE A 39 -9.03 -15.37 -22.77
C PHE A 39 -8.48 -14.92 -21.42
N ARG A 40 -7.28 -15.35 -21.01
CA ARG A 40 -6.73 -14.94 -19.69
C ARG A 40 -6.20 -13.52 -19.67
N GLN A 41 -5.75 -12.99 -20.81
CA GLN A 41 -5.17 -11.64 -20.89
C GLN A 41 -6.26 -10.56 -20.98
N MET A 42 -7.39 -10.83 -21.65
CA MET A 42 -8.49 -9.86 -21.77
C MET A 42 -9.11 -9.48 -20.41
N PHE A 43 -9.25 -10.43 -19.49
CA PHE A 43 -9.79 -10.14 -18.14
C PHE A 43 -8.79 -9.46 -17.20
N ALA A 44 -7.48 -9.55 -17.46
CA ALA A 44 -6.48 -8.85 -16.65
C ALA A 44 -6.43 -7.35 -17.01
N HIS A 45 -6.71 -7.00 -18.26
CA HIS A 45 -6.75 -5.59 -18.70
C HIS A 45 -7.96 -4.84 -18.11
N HIS A 46 -9.14 -5.46 -18.04
CA HIS A 46 -10.31 -4.81 -17.45
C HIS A 46 -10.14 -4.50 -15.96
N ARG A 47 -9.58 -5.44 -15.17
CA ARG A 47 -9.36 -5.21 -13.73
C ARG A 47 -8.40 -4.06 -13.44
N GLN A 48 -7.39 -3.85 -14.29
CA GLN A 48 -6.44 -2.75 -14.12
C GLN A 48 -7.10 -1.40 -14.41
N VAL A 49 -7.97 -1.35 -15.42
CA VAL A 49 -8.76 -0.15 -15.73
C VAL A 49 -9.75 0.15 -14.61
N ASP A 50 -10.52 -0.85 -14.16
CA ASP A 50 -11.50 -0.68 -13.08
C ASP A 50 -10.83 -0.18 -11.78
N ALA A 51 -9.67 -0.76 -11.42
CA ALA A 51 -8.93 -0.34 -10.24
C ALA A 51 -8.37 1.10 -10.38
N ALA A 52 -7.90 1.48 -11.56
CA ALA A 52 -7.40 2.83 -11.81
C ALA A 52 -8.53 3.87 -11.80
N GLU A 53 -9.70 3.52 -12.35
CA GLU A 53 -10.89 4.38 -12.31
C GLU A 53 -11.40 4.60 -10.89
N GLN A 54 -11.40 3.56 -10.05
CA GLN A 54 -11.74 3.67 -8.64
C GLN A 54 -10.77 4.61 -7.90
N GLN A 55 -9.46 4.42 -8.08
CA GLN A 55 -8.45 5.30 -7.48
C GLN A 55 -8.62 6.75 -7.92
N LEU A 56 -8.93 6.98 -9.20
CA LEU A 56 -9.19 8.32 -9.71
C LEU A 56 -10.43 8.93 -9.03
N ALA A 57 -11.51 8.17 -8.90
CA ALA A 57 -12.73 8.64 -8.23
C ALA A 57 -12.45 9.03 -6.77
N ASP A 58 -11.72 8.20 -6.04
CA ASP A 58 -11.34 8.47 -4.65
C ASP A 58 -10.47 9.74 -4.53
N LEU A 59 -9.48 9.90 -5.42
CA LEU A 59 -8.62 11.09 -5.44
C LEU A 59 -9.39 12.35 -5.79
N VAL A 60 -10.34 12.29 -6.73
CA VAL A 60 -11.18 13.43 -7.09
C VAL A 60 -12.08 13.82 -5.92
N ALA A 61 -12.70 12.85 -5.26
CA ALA A 61 -13.52 13.11 -4.07
C ALA A 61 -12.69 13.74 -2.94
N GLY A 62 -11.49 13.21 -2.67
CA GLY A 62 -10.58 13.76 -1.68
C GLY A 62 -10.13 15.18 -2.01
N ASN A 63 -9.81 15.47 -3.26
CA ASN A 63 -9.46 16.83 -3.69
C ASN A 63 -10.63 17.80 -3.50
N GLN A 64 -11.86 17.41 -3.85
CA GLN A 64 -13.04 18.26 -3.65
C GLN A 64 -13.26 18.58 -2.18
N GLN A 65 -13.16 17.58 -1.30
CA GLN A 65 -13.27 17.79 0.14
C GLN A 65 -12.20 18.75 0.66
N LEU A 66 -10.95 18.56 0.26
CA LEU A 66 -9.85 19.44 0.68
C LEU A 66 -10.03 20.88 0.15
N GLU A 67 -10.55 21.04 -1.07
CA GLU A 67 -10.88 22.37 -1.61
C GLU A 67 -11.97 23.07 -0.79
N GLU A 68 -13.01 22.33 -0.38
CA GLU A 68 -14.07 22.85 0.50
C GLU A 68 -13.52 23.26 1.87
N GLU A 69 -12.67 22.42 2.49
CA GLU A 69 -12.00 22.74 3.75
C GLU A 69 -11.12 23.97 3.63
N ILE A 70 -10.30 24.06 2.58
CA ILE A 70 -9.47 25.25 2.31
C ILE A 70 -10.34 26.48 2.12
N SER A 71 -11.44 26.37 1.37
CA SER A 71 -12.35 27.48 1.14
C SER A 71 -12.95 28.01 2.45
N THR A 72 -13.32 27.09 3.35
CA THR A 72 -13.86 27.39 4.68
C THR A 72 -12.81 28.06 5.56
N LEU A 73 -11.59 27.50 5.61
CA LEU A 73 -10.47 28.02 6.38
C LEU A 73 -9.98 29.40 5.88
N ARG A 74 -10.18 29.71 4.60
CA ARG A 74 -9.83 31.01 4.01
C ARG A 74 -10.88 32.10 4.25
N THR A 75 -12.04 31.76 4.81
CA THR A 75 -13.05 32.78 5.12
C THR A 75 -12.54 33.72 6.21
N SER A 76 -12.94 35.00 6.15
CA SER A 76 -12.51 36.00 7.14
C SER A 76 -12.93 35.64 8.56
N THR A 77 -14.10 35.01 8.73
CA THR A 77 -14.60 34.54 10.02
C THR A 77 -13.71 33.46 10.61
N GLU A 78 -13.29 32.50 9.81
CA GLU A 78 -12.46 31.39 10.28
C GLU A 78 -11.02 31.83 10.56
N ILE A 79 -10.49 32.74 9.72
CA ILE A 79 -9.23 33.42 9.99
C ILE A 79 -9.30 34.23 11.29
N GLU A 80 -10.38 35.00 11.52
CA GLU A 80 -10.58 35.74 12.77
C GLU A 80 -10.65 34.78 13.97
N ARG A 81 -11.38 33.67 13.86
CA ARG A 81 -11.46 32.66 14.92
C ARG A 81 -10.09 32.13 15.31
N ILE A 82 -9.29 31.71 14.32
CA ILE A 82 -7.93 31.21 14.53
C ILE A 82 -7.01 32.30 15.09
N ALA A 83 -7.10 33.53 14.57
CA ALA A 83 -6.37 34.69 15.05
C ALA A 83 -6.65 34.98 16.53
N ARG A 84 -7.91 34.87 16.97
CA ARG A 84 -8.32 35.07 18.37
C ARG A 84 -7.84 33.92 19.25
N GLU A 85 -8.00 32.68 18.81
CA GLU A 85 -7.67 31.48 19.61
C GLU A 85 -6.16 31.27 19.76
N GLN A 86 -5.40 31.36 18.68
CA GLN A 86 -3.98 31.02 18.68
C GLN A 86 -3.07 32.22 18.97
N PHE A 87 -3.51 33.43 18.60
CA PHE A 87 -2.69 34.63 18.71
C PHE A 87 -3.25 35.68 19.67
N GLY A 88 -4.41 35.44 20.28
CA GLY A 88 -5.03 36.36 21.23
C GLY A 88 -5.39 37.72 20.62
N LEU A 89 -5.54 37.79 19.29
CA LEU A 89 -5.88 39.03 18.60
C LEU A 89 -7.31 39.45 18.96
N VAL A 90 -7.54 40.75 19.12
CA VAL A 90 -8.86 41.32 19.49
C VAL A 90 -9.26 42.41 18.50
N ARG A 91 -10.57 42.67 18.36
CA ARG A 91 -11.05 43.71 17.45
C ARG A 91 -10.75 45.11 18.01
N PRO A 92 -10.69 46.14 17.14
CA PRO A 92 -10.58 47.52 17.60
C PRO A 92 -11.70 47.85 18.61
N GLY A 93 -11.34 48.23 19.83
CA GLY A 93 -12.28 48.53 20.92
C GLY A 93 -12.56 47.37 21.89
N GLU A 94 -12.05 46.17 21.63
CA GLU A 94 -12.08 45.04 22.58
C GLU A 94 -10.83 45.03 23.48
N VAL A 95 -10.97 44.54 24.72
CA VAL A 95 -9.85 44.39 25.67
C VAL A 95 -9.56 42.91 25.84
N GLY A 96 -8.36 42.46 25.45
CA GLY A 96 -7.89 41.09 25.67
C GLY A 96 -7.39 40.90 27.10
N TYR A 97 -7.92 39.91 27.81
CA TYR A 97 -7.41 39.50 29.12
C TYR A 97 -6.56 38.25 28.97
N THR A 98 -5.26 38.36 29.24
CA THR A 98 -4.37 37.20 29.38
C THR A 98 -4.29 36.86 30.86
N MET A 99 -4.66 35.63 31.22
CA MET A 99 -4.40 35.13 32.56
C MET A 99 -2.90 34.82 32.65
N GLU A 100 -2.17 35.60 33.45
CA GLU A 100 -0.88 35.12 33.93
C GLU A 100 -1.15 33.86 34.74
N PRO A 101 -0.50 32.72 34.43
CA PRO A 101 -0.58 31.57 35.29
C PRO A 101 -0.14 32.02 36.69
N LEU A 102 -0.97 31.74 37.71
CA LEU A 102 -0.55 31.96 39.09
C LEU A 102 0.84 31.36 39.24
N PRO A 103 1.79 32.07 39.88
CA PRO A 103 3.11 31.52 40.12
C PRO A 103 2.91 30.13 40.73
N ASP A 104 3.46 29.12 40.06
CA ASP A 104 3.37 27.70 40.40
C ASP A 104 4.12 27.47 41.72
N THR A 105 3.62 28.07 42.79
CA THR A 105 4.15 27.95 44.16
C THR A 105 3.79 26.57 44.71
N ALA A 106 3.01 25.78 43.96
CA ALA A 106 2.71 24.38 44.23
C ALA A 106 3.59 23.38 43.45
N LYS A 107 4.53 23.85 42.61
CA LYS A 107 5.64 23.05 42.09
C LYS A 107 6.99 23.65 42.47
N GLN A 108 7.07 24.22 43.68
CA GLN A 108 8.34 24.37 44.35
C GLN A 108 8.94 22.99 44.58
N SER A 109 9.82 22.58 43.68
CA SER A 109 11.16 22.09 44.02
C SER A 109 11.21 21.31 45.33
N VAL A 110 10.66 20.09 45.33
CA VAL A 110 11.34 19.00 46.03
C VAL A 110 12.59 18.71 45.20
N ILE A 111 13.61 19.56 45.36
CA ILE A 111 14.97 19.04 45.31
C ILE A 111 14.96 18.05 46.47
N PRO A 112 15.06 16.73 46.26
CA PRO A 112 15.35 15.87 47.38
C PRO A 112 16.65 16.42 47.96
N GLU A 113 16.57 16.86 49.23
CA GLU A 113 17.73 16.90 50.11
C GLU A 113 18.65 15.77 49.69
N VAL A 114 19.89 16.10 49.34
CA VAL A 114 20.88 15.17 48.82
C VAL A 114 20.92 13.98 49.77
N VAL A 115 20.10 12.97 49.47
CA VAL A 115 20.24 11.64 49.99
C VAL A 115 21.53 11.22 49.35
N GLU A 116 22.57 11.12 50.17
CA GLU A 116 23.79 10.43 49.85
C GLU A 116 23.36 9.10 49.23
N VAL A 117 23.40 9.04 47.89
CA VAL A 117 23.03 7.87 47.12
C VAL A 117 24.08 6.85 47.51
N ALA A 118 23.69 5.92 48.38
CA ALA A 118 24.45 4.71 48.60
C ALA A 118 24.76 4.15 47.21
N GLU A 119 26.06 4.01 46.94
CA GLU A 119 26.61 3.39 45.75
C GLU A 119 26.14 1.93 45.70
N ASP A 120 24.91 1.64 45.31
CA ASP A 120 24.45 0.31 44.91
C ASP A 120 23.08 0.45 44.20
N GLU A 121 23.03 -0.08 42.98
CA GLU A 121 21.88 -0.22 42.07
C GLU A 121 21.63 0.91 41.05
N GLU A 122 22.35 0.81 39.93
CA GLU A 122 21.95 1.45 38.68
C GLU A 122 20.51 1.04 38.31
N PRO A 123 19.62 1.97 37.92
CA PRO A 123 18.27 1.64 37.51
C PRO A 123 18.29 0.73 36.29
N SER A 124 18.04 -0.55 36.54
CA SER A 124 18.09 -1.67 35.62
C SER A 124 16.89 -1.73 34.68
N ASP A 125 16.66 -0.69 33.88
CA ASP A 125 15.77 -0.80 32.72
C ASP A 125 16.41 -0.12 31.51
N SER A 126 17.53 -0.73 31.07
CA SER A 126 18.41 -0.40 29.95
C SER A 126 17.78 -0.59 28.56
N TRP A 127 16.46 -0.76 28.46
CA TRP A 127 15.81 -1.10 27.19
C TRP A 127 16.01 -0.02 26.13
N TRP A 128 15.97 1.25 26.53
CA TRP A 128 16.18 2.38 25.64
C TRP A 128 17.63 2.47 25.14
N GLN A 129 18.60 2.05 25.97
CA GLN A 129 20.00 2.00 25.55
C GLN A 129 20.20 0.96 24.44
N GLY A 130 19.54 -0.19 24.53
CA GLY A 130 19.59 -1.21 23.46
C GLY A 130 19.00 -0.72 22.13
N VAL A 131 17.90 0.03 22.18
CA VAL A 131 17.32 0.67 20.98
C VAL A 131 18.26 1.76 20.44
N TRP A 132 18.88 2.53 21.33
CA TRP A 132 19.78 3.62 20.97
C TRP A 132 21.08 3.12 20.34
N ASP A 133 21.65 2.04 20.85
CA ASP A 133 22.87 1.41 20.32
C ASP A 133 22.65 0.81 18.93
N PHE A 134 21.51 0.16 18.70
CA PHE A 134 21.14 -0.37 17.38
C PHE A 134 20.99 0.73 16.34
N LEU A 135 20.29 1.82 16.68
CA LEU A 135 20.03 2.93 15.76
C LEU A 135 21.30 3.73 15.44
N THR A 136 22.21 3.85 16.41
CA THR A 136 23.49 4.55 16.25
C THR A 136 24.61 3.64 15.72
N GLY A 137 24.35 2.35 15.50
CA GLY A 137 25.32 1.40 14.98
C GLY A 137 26.48 1.11 15.94
N ARG A 138 26.31 1.40 17.23
CA ARG A 138 27.32 1.20 18.28
C ARG A 138 27.51 -0.29 18.62
N ASP A 139 26.57 -1.16 18.21
CA ASP A 139 26.71 -2.62 18.37
C ASP A 139 27.70 -3.27 17.37
N LEU A 140 28.08 -2.58 16.30
CA LEU A 140 28.90 -3.15 15.22
C LEU A 140 30.42 -3.08 15.48
N GLU A 141 30.85 -2.78 16.71
CA GLU A 141 32.26 -2.82 17.09
C GLU A 141 32.54 -4.15 17.82
N PRO A 142 33.02 -5.19 17.09
CA PRO A 142 33.44 -6.43 17.73
C PRO A 142 34.73 -6.18 18.49
N ASP A 143 34.69 -6.27 19.81
CA ASP A 143 35.87 -6.55 20.62
C ASP A 143 36.34 -7.98 20.29
N GLY A 144 37.17 -8.10 19.25
CA GLY A 144 37.82 -9.36 18.83
C GLY A 144 38.08 -9.49 17.34
#